data_AF-A0A934VNQ6-F1
#
_entry.id   AF-A0A934VNQ6-F1
#
_cell.length_a   1.000
_cell.length_b   1.000
_cell.length_c   1.000
_cell.angle_alpha   90.00
_cell.angle_beta   90.00
_cell.angle_gamma   90.00
#
_symmetry.space_group_name_H-M   'P 1'
#
loop_
_entity.id
_entity.type
_entity.pdbx_description
1 polymer ?
#
loop_
_entity_poly.entity_id
_entity_poly.type
_entity_poly.pdbx_seq_one_letter_code
_entity_poly.pdbx_strand_id
1 'polypeptide(L)'
;MDKKLILYLLVLAGLITATFLSVRANSDSDDGKLTINDMQLLEDTGHFEIVSSVDSNEDKLEPLNGDGRGLSRDDLGNGEEPDPEVVTAYEKFLGEKDGGSPLITFGLFIITGIFVGFLVVTYVLPNIVQRASEEVYGSTEKVGAPDAISQAQASVAQGEWEEAIAHYREAAAEDPSNRLPWVEIALLQRERLEDPQASLATLDEALARGGWRENDEAFFIFRKIEIYEHDLNQHEKAVAQLREVIEKFPQTRHSANAMHKLHELGESA
;
A
#
# COMPACT_ATOMS: atom_id res chain seq x y z
N MET A 1 -3.65 12.17 -18.50
CA MET A 1 -4.01 11.40 -19.70
C MET A 1 -5.53 11.21 -19.72
N ASP A 2 -6.18 11.41 -20.87
CA ASP A 2 -7.65 11.42 -20.96
C ASP A 2 -8.24 10.03 -20.68
N LYS A 3 -9.23 9.94 -19.77
CA LYS A 3 -9.92 8.68 -19.43
C LYS A 3 -10.53 8.02 -20.66
N LYS A 4 -10.88 8.81 -21.68
CA LYS A 4 -11.38 8.32 -22.96
C LYS A 4 -10.33 7.55 -23.76
N LEU A 5 -9.05 7.95 -23.65
CA LEU A 5 -7.94 7.29 -24.35
C LEU A 5 -7.67 5.89 -23.76
N ILE A 6 -7.79 5.75 -22.43
CA ILE A 6 -7.63 4.47 -21.74
C ILE A 6 -8.77 3.50 -22.11
N LEU A 7 -10.02 4.00 -22.15
CA LEU A 7 -11.16 3.19 -22.57
C LEU A 7 -11.02 2.75 -24.03
N TYR A 8 -10.54 3.61 -24.91
CA TYR A 8 -10.33 3.28 -26.32
C TYR A 8 -9.27 2.19 -26.50
N LEU A 9 -8.18 2.24 -25.74
CA LEU A 9 -7.12 1.23 -25.79
C LEU A 9 -7.58 -0.13 -25.23
N LEU A 10 -8.42 -0.14 -24.19
CA LEU A 10 -8.99 -1.38 -23.64
C LEU A 10 -10.00 -2.02 -24.60
N VAL A 11 -10.83 -1.23 -25.28
CA VAL A 11 -11.76 -1.71 -26.30
C VAL A 11 -11.01 -2.27 -27.51
N LEU A 12 -9.94 -1.60 -27.94
CA LEU A 12 -9.11 -2.05 -29.06
C LEU A 12 -8.40 -3.37 -28.73
N ALA A 13 -7.85 -3.51 -27.52
CA ALA A 13 -7.24 -4.75 -27.05
C ALA A 13 -8.27 -5.89 -26.94
N GLY A 14 -9.49 -5.59 -26.47
CA GLY A 14 -10.59 -6.56 -26.43
C GLY A 14 -11.00 -7.06 -27.81
N LEU A 15 -11.11 -6.18 -28.80
CA LEU A 15 -11.43 -6.54 -30.19
C LEU A 15 -10.34 -7.41 -30.83
N ILE A 16 -9.07 -7.10 -30.59
CA ILE A 16 -7.95 -7.91 -31.08
C ILE A 16 -7.97 -9.32 -30.46
N THR A 17 -8.30 -9.41 -29.17
CA THR A 17 -8.38 -10.69 -28.44
C THR A 17 -9.59 -11.53 -28.89
N ALA A 18 -10.75 -10.90 -29.10
CA ALA A 18 -11.96 -11.57 -29.58
C ALA A 18 -11.79 -12.14 -30.99
N THR A 19 -11.08 -11.42 -31.86
CA THR A 19 -10.76 -11.89 -33.22
C THR A 19 -9.82 -13.10 -33.16
N PHE A 20 -8.86 -13.12 -32.22
CA PHE A 20 -7.96 -14.25 -32.01
C PHE A 20 -8.64 -15.48 -31.39
N LEU A 21 -9.62 -15.28 -30.49
CA LEU A 21 -10.36 -16.36 -29.86
C LEU A 21 -11.30 -17.05 -30.85
N SER A 22 -11.95 -16.30 -31.75
CA SER A 22 -12.75 -16.86 -32.85
C SER A 22 -11.90 -17.66 -33.85
N VAL A 23 -10.64 -17.26 -34.08
CA VAL A 23 -9.70 -18.01 -34.95
C VAL A 23 -9.21 -19.29 -34.27
N ARG A 24 -9.01 -19.29 -32.94
CA ARG A 24 -8.60 -20.48 -32.17
C ARG A 24 -9.76 -21.48 -32.00
N ALA A 25 -10.97 -21.00 -31.74
CA ALA A 25 -12.15 -21.85 -31.55
C ALA A 25 -12.55 -22.61 -32.84
N ASN A 26 -12.25 -22.05 -34.01
CA ASN A 26 -12.53 -22.70 -35.29
C ASN A 26 -11.45 -23.72 -35.71
N SER A 27 -10.34 -23.83 -34.97
CA SER A 27 -9.24 -24.76 -35.23
C SER A 27 -9.30 -26.03 -34.39
N ASP A 28 -10.19 -26.11 -33.41
CA ASP A 28 -10.26 -27.22 -32.43
C ASP A 28 -11.64 -27.92 -32.42
N SER A 29 -12.52 -27.61 -33.38
CA SER A 29 -13.84 -28.19 -33.53
C SER A 29 -13.86 -29.27 -34.62
N ASP A 30 -13.09 -30.35 -34.43
CA ASP A 30 -13.26 -31.59 -35.22
C ASP A 30 -14.18 -32.61 -34.55
N ASP A 31 -14.67 -32.33 -33.34
CA ASP A 31 -15.62 -33.21 -32.64
C ASP A 31 -16.95 -32.48 -32.43
N GLY A 32 -17.94 -32.87 -33.23
CA GLY A 32 -19.27 -32.30 -33.22
C GLY A 32 -19.95 -32.39 -31.85
N LYS A 33 -20.21 -31.22 -31.24
CA LYS A 33 -21.39 -30.88 -30.43
C LYS A 33 -21.30 -29.41 -29.99
N LEU A 34 -21.86 -28.53 -30.81
CA LEU A 34 -22.17 -27.15 -30.42
C LEU A 34 -23.63 -27.13 -29.93
N THR A 35 -23.83 -27.06 -28.62
CA THR A 35 -25.09 -26.54 -28.06
C THR A 35 -24.86 -25.12 -27.61
N ILE A 36 -25.39 -24.19 -28.39
CA ILE A 36 -25.56 -22.78 -28.01
C ILE A 36 -26.72 -22.75 -27.02
N ASN A 37 -26.49 -22.34 -25.77
CA ASN A 37 -27.57 -21.94 -24.87
C ASN A 37 -27.42 -20.45 -24.55
N ASP A 38 -28.53 -19.75 -24.78
CA ASP A 38 -28.74 -18.32 -24.67
C ASP A 38 -28.35 -17.77 -23.30
N MET A 39 -27.46 -16.77 -23.29
CA MET A 39 -27.21 -15.97 -22.11
C MET A 39 -28.17 -14.78 -22.12
N GLN A 40 -29.37 -14.98 -21.58
CA GLN A 40 -30.24 -13.87 -21.20
C GLN A 40 -29.71 -13.22 -19.92
N LEU A 41 -29.33 -11.95 -20.06
CA LEU A 41 -29.11 -11.01 -18.97
C LEU A 41 -30.38 -10.85 -18.14
N LEU A 42 -30.33 -11.19 -16.86
CA LEU A 42 -31.20 -10.60 -15.85
C LEU A 42 -30.40 -10.29 -14.59
N GLU A 43 -30.45 -9.00 -14.24
CA GLU A 43 -30.08 -8.43 -12.96
C GLU A 43 -30.95 -9.00 -11.84
N ASP A 44 -30.40 -8.92 -10.63
CA ASP A 44 -31.12 -8.83 -9.35
C ASP A 44 -31.27 -10.12 -8.51
N THR A 45 -31.02 -9.93 -7.22
CA THR A 45 -31.17 -10.81 -6.07
C THR A 45 -30.13 -11.93 -5.88
N GLY A 46 -29.34 -11.77 -4.81
CA GLY A 46 -28.37 -12.74 -4.35
C GLY A 46 -29.05 -14.00 -3.80
N HIS A 47 -28.53 -15.15 -4.23
CA HIS A 47 -28.35 -16.36 -3.43
C HIS A 47 -27.48 -17.30 -4.25
N PHE A 48 -26.30 -17.65 -3.72
CA PHE A 48 -25.40 -18.63 -4.31
C PHE A 48 -25.74 -19.99 -3.71
N GLU A 49 -26.30 -20.90 -4.50
CA GLU A 49 -26.48 -22.29 -4.09
C GLU A 49 -25.77 -23.19 -5.11
N ILE A 50 -24.65 -23.79 -4.68
CA ILE A 50 -24.03 -24.89 -5.42
C ILE A 50 -24.80 -26.14 -5.04
N VAL A 51 -25.68 -26.59 -5.93
CA VAL A 51 -26.28 -27.93 -5.81
C VAL A 51 -25.52 -28.85 -6.76
N SER A 52 -24.59 -29.63 -6.18
CA SER A 52 -24.10 -30.83 -6.83
C SER A 52 -25.14 -31.93 -6.66
N SER A 53 -25.82 -32.31 -7.73
CA SER A 53 -26.45 -33.63 -7.82
C SER A 53 -26.09 -34.26 -9.15
N VAL A 54 -25.14 -35.20 -9.05
CA VAL A 54 -24.99 -36.31 -9.99
C VAL A 54 -26.33 -37.04 -10.00
N ASP A 55 -26.95 -37.16 -11.17
CA ASP A 55 -27.90 -38.23 -11.40
C ASP A 55 -27.69 -38.80 -12.81
N SER A 56 -27.29 -40.06 -12.82
CA SER A 56 -27.12 -40.87 -14.01
C SER A 56 -28.49 -41.42 -14.40
N ASN A 57 -28.96 -41.14 -15.60
CA ASN A 57 -29.80 -42.09 -16.33
C ASN A 57 -29.72 -41.80 -17.83
N GLU A 58 -29.24 -42.81 -18.56
CA GLU A 58 -29.51 -42.97 -19.97
C GLU A 58 -31.02 -43.02 -20.17
N ASP A 59 -31.56 -42.14 -20.99
CA ASP A 59 -32.78 -42.47 -21.73
C ASP A 59 -32.79 -41.78 -23.09
N LYS A 60 -33.01 -42.61 -24.11
CA LYS A 60 -33.14 -42.22 -25.52
C LYS A 60 -34.30 -41.24 -25.68
N LEU A 61 -34.06 -40.11 -26.31
CA LEU A 61 -35.12 -39.25 -26.82
C LEU A 61 -34.79 -38.83 -28.25
N GLU A 62 -35.41 -39.56 -29.19
CA GLU A 62 -35.65 -39.07 -30.55
C GLU A 62 -36.75 -38.00 -30.51
N PRO A 63 -36.57 -36.82 -31.14
CA PRO A 63 -37.67 -35.89 -31.30
C PRO A 63 -38.60 -36.37 -32.43
N LEU A 64 -39.75 -36.89 -32.03
CA LEU A 64 -40.94 -37.05 -32.85
C LEU A 64 -41.45 -35.66 -33.28
N ASN A 65 -41.68 -35.47 -34.58
CA ASN A 65 -42.36 -34.29 -35.10
C ASN A 65 -43.88 -34.52 -35.23
N GLY A 66 -44.64 -33.44 -35.08
CA GLY A 66 -46.07 -33.38 -34.76
C GLY A 66 -47.08 -33.82 -35.85
N ASP A 67 -46.70 -34.66 -36.80
CA ASP A 67 -47.60 -35.20 -37.83
C ASP A 67 -47.36 -36.68 -38.21
N GLY A 68 -46.46 -37.39 -37.52
CA GLY A 68 -46.44 -38.86 -37.48
C GLY A 68 -46.14 -39.58 -38.80
N ARG A 69 -45.42 -38.95 -39.74
CA ARG A 69 -44.86 -39.63 -40.93
C ARG A 69 -43.34 -39.44 -40.99
N GLY A 70 -42.60 -40.55 -41.12
CA GLY A 70 -41.14 -40.52 -41.24
C GLY A 70 -40.71 -39.89 -42.57
N LEU A 71 -39.74 -38.96 -42.51
CA LEU A 71 -39.07 -38.45 -43.70
C LEU A 71 -38.29 -39.62 -44.34
N SER A 72 -38.73 -40.02 -45.54
CA SER A 72 -38.06 -41.04 -46.33
C SER A 72 -36.85 -40.46 -47.04
N ARG A 73 -35.86 -41.31 -47.31
CA ARG A 73 -34.54 -41.00 -47.85
C ARG A 73 -34.54 -40.52 -49.32
N ASP A 74 -35.72 -40.28 -49.88
CA ASP A 74 -35.96 -40.07 -51.31
C ASP A 74 -36.29 -38.60 -51.66
N ASP A 75 -36.35 -37.71 -50.66
CA ASP A 75 -36.62 -36.26 -50.85
C ASP A 75 -35.36 -35.40 -51.08
N LEU A 76 -34.17 -36.02 -51.14
CA LEU A 76 -32.93 -35.35 -51.55
C LEU A 76 -32.76 -35.49 -53.05
N GLY A 77 -33.19 -34.45 -53.78
CA GLY A 77 -33.06 -34.32 -55.23
C GLY A 77 -31.64 -34.57 -55.74
N ASN A 78 -31.60 -35.22 -56.90
CA ASN A 78 -30.43 -35.69 -57.64
C ASN A 78 -29.28 -34.69 -57.74
N GLY A 79 -28.06 -35.19 -57.52
CA GLY A 79 -26.81 -34.45 -57.56
C GLY A 79 -26.43 -33.92 -58.94
N GLU A 80 -26.06 -32.65 -58.96
CA GLU A 80 -25.09 -32.09 -59.90
C GLU A 80 -23.75 -32.03 -59.15
N GLU A 81 -22.72 -32.70 -59.70
CA GLU A 81 -21.35 -32.52 -59.21
C GLU A 81 -20.97 -31.03 -59.41
N PRO A 82 -20.42 -30.36 -58.39
CA PRO A 82 -20.06 -28.95 -58.50
C PRO A 82 -18.98 -28.76 -59.58
N ASP A 83 -19.15 -27.71 -60.39
CA ASP A 83 -18.25 -27.35 -61.50
C ASP A 83 -16.78 -27.32 -61.03
N PRO A 84 -15.86 -28.05 -61.69
CA PRO A 84 -14.46 -28.11 -61.29
C PRO A 84 -13.76 -26.73 -61.29
N GLU A 85 -14.19 -25.76 -62.11
CA GLU A 85 -13.65 -24.38 -62.02
C GLU A 85 -14.09 -23.69 -60.73
N VAL A 86 -15.31 -23.95 -60.28
CA VAL A 86 -15.88 -23.42 -59.04
C VAL A 86 -15.18 -24.08 -57.84
N VAL A 87 -14.99 -25.40 -57.86
CA VAL A 87 -14.22 -26.12 -56.82
C VAL A 87 -12.78 -25.60 -56.76
N THR A 88 -12.12 -25.41 -57.90
CA THR A 88 -10.75 -24.88 -57.96
C THR A 88 -10.69 -23.42 -57.48
N ALA A 89 -11.69 -22.60 -57.79
CA ALA A 89 -11.79 -21.23 -57.31
C ALA A 89 -12.01 -21.19 -55.79
N TYR A 90 -12.84 -22.08 -55.25
CA TYR A 90 -13.03 -22.25 -53.80
C TYR A 90 -11.77 -22.76 -53.11
N GLU A 91 -11.08 -23.76 -53.67
CA GLU A 91 -9.81 -24.26 -53.14
C GLU A 91 -8.70 -23.22 -53.19
N LYS A 92 -8.67 -22.37 -54.22
CA LYS A 92 -7.74 -21.24 -54.30
C LYS A 92 -8.08 -20.13 -53.30
N PHE A 93 -9.37 -19.88 -53.05
CA PHE A 93 -9.82 -18.91 -52.03
C PHE A 93 -9.56 -19.41 -50.60
N LEU A 94 -9.64 -20.72 -50.38
CA LEU A 94 -9.37 -21.37 -49.09
C LEU A 94 -7.87 -21.68 -48.88
N GLY A 95 -7.12 -21.77 -49.98
CA GLY A 95 -5.68 -22.11 -50.02
C GLY A 95 -4.74 -20.92 -49.91
N GLU A 96 -5.22 -19.68 -50.07
CA GLU A 96 -4.46 -18.47 -49.76
C GLU A 96 -4.44 -18.26 -48.24
N LYS A 97 -3.81 -19.20 -47.56
CA LYS A 97 -3.35 -19.04 -46.19
C LYS A 97 -2.15 -18.10 -46.28
N ASP A 98 -2.43 -16.80 -46.32
CA ASP A 98 -1.48 -15.76 -45.89
C ASP A 98 -1.23 -15.92 -44.38
N GLY A 99 -0.69 -17.08 -44.01
CA GLY A 99 0.03 -17.30 -42.79
C GLY A 99 1.31 -16.51 -42.93
N GLY A 100 1.23 -15.22 -42.62
CA GLY A 100 2.39 -14.35 -42.50
C GLY A 100 3.50 -15.13 -41.80
N SER A 101 4.69 -15.15 -42.43
CA SER A 101 5.75 -16.10 -42.11
C SER A 101 5.83 -16.34 -40.60
N PRO A 102 6.01 -17.59 -40.13
CA PRO A 102 6.00 -17.90 -38.70
C PRO A 102 6.97 -16.99 -37.91
N LEU A 103 8.01 -16.47 -38.56
CA LEU A 103 8.92 -15.43 -38.04
C LEU A 103 8.26 -14.05 -37.84
N ILE A 104 7.46 -13.55 -38.79
CA ILE A 104 6.71 -12.29 -38.65
C ILE A 104 5.64 -12.42 -37.56
N THR A 105 4.92 -13.55 -37.55
CA THR A 105 3.90 -13.83 -36.54
C THR A 105 4.54 -13.88 -35.14
N PHE A 106 5.66 -14.60 -34.98
CA PHE A 106 6.41 -14.65 -33.73
C PHE A 106 6.95 -13.28 -33.30
N GLY A 107 7.49 -12.49 -34.24
CA GLY A 107 7.97 -11.13 -33.98
C GLY A 107 6.87 -10.21 -33.47
N LEU A 108 5.68 -10.27 -34.07
CA LEU A 108 4.52 -9.49 -33.63
C LEU A 108 4.02 -9.92 -32.24
N PHE A 109 4.08 -11.20 -31.89
CA PHE A 109 3.75 -11.67 -30.54
C PHE A 109 4.70 -11.11 -29.48
N ILE A 110 6.00 -11.11 -29.75
CA ILE A 110 7.00 -10.55 -28.83
C ILE A 110 6.77 -9.05 -28.64
N ILE A 111 6.57 -8.30 -29.73
CA ILE A 111 6.32 -6.85 -29.66
C ILE A 111 5.02 -6.56 -28.90
N THR A 112 3.97 -7.32 -29.17
CA THR A 112 2.68 -7.18 -28.47
C THR A 112 2.83 -7.50 -26.98
N GLY A 113 3.56 -8.57 -26.62
CA GLY A 113 3.82 -8.94 -25.24
C GLY A 113 4.63 -7.87 -24.49
N ILE A 114 5.65 -7.30 -25.12
CA ILE A 114 6.44 -6.19 -24.54
C ILE A 114 5.56 -4.96 -24.35
N PHE A 115 4.73 -4.62 -25.33
CA PHE A 115 3.84 -3.46 -25.25
C PHE A 115 2.79 -3.63 -24.15
N VAL A 116 2.16 -4.80 -24.05
CA VAL A 116 1.22 -5.12 -22.96
C VAL A 116 1.93 -5.10 -21.61
N GLY A 117 3.12 -5.69 -21.50
CA GLY A 117 3.92 -5.66 -20.28
C GLY A 117 4.28 -4.23 -19.85
N PHE A 118 4.69 -3.39 -20.80
CA PHE A 118 4.96 -1.97 -20.56
C PHE A 118 3.71 -1.25 -20.04
N LEU A 119 2.54 -1.46 -20.67
CA LEU A 119 1.28 -0.86 -20.22
C LEU A 119 0.89 -1.31 -18.81
N VAL A 120 1.10 -2.59 -18.46
CA VAL A 120 0.85 -3.10 -17.12
C VAL A 120 1.75 -2.39 -16.10
N VAL A 121 3.04 -2.25 -16.38
CA VAL A 121 3.98 -1.57 -15.48
C VAL A 121 3.65 -0.08 -15.34
N THR A 122 3.30 0.62 -16.42
CA THR A 122 3.05 2.06 -16.37
C THR A 122 1.66 2.45 -15.88
N TYR A 123 0.66 1.57 -16.01
CA TYR A 123 -0.74 1.94 -15.71
C TYR A 123 -1.42 1.05 -14.68
N VAL A 124 -1.09 -0.25 -14.62
CA VAL A 124 -1.71 -1.16 -13.65
C VAL A 124 -0.95 -1.10 -12.33
N LEU A 125 0.38 -1.12 -12.37
CA LEU A 125 1.23 -1.05 -11.18
C LEU A 125 0.93 0.19 -10.30
N PRO A 126 0.86 1.43 -10.84
CA PRO A 126 0.58 2.61 -10.01
C PRO A 126 -0.80 2.57 -9.34
N ASN A 127 -1.78 1.94 -9.98
CA ASN A 127 -3.15 1.81 -9.45
C ASN A 127 -3.25 0.70 -8.38
N ILE A 128 -2.46 -0.37 -8.49
CA ILE A 128 -2.35 -1.40 -7.44
C ILE A 128 -1.60 -0.85 -6.23
N VAL A 129 -0.54 -0.04 -6.44
CA VAL A 129 0.19 0.64 -5.37
C VAL A 129 -0.73 1.53 -4.54
N GLN A 130 -1.68 2.22 -5.18
CA GLN A 130 -2.67 3.06 -4.46
C GLN A 130 -3.72 2.24 -3.70
N ARG A 131 -4.13 1.05 -4.19
CA ARG A 131 -5.21 0.23 -3.58
C ARG A 131 -4.73 -0.81 -2.56
N ALA A 132 -3.52 -1.35 -2.73
CA ALA A 132 -2.89 -2.21 -1.73
C ALA A 132 -2.56 -1.46 -0.42
N SER A 133 -2.60 -0.13 -0.46
CA SER A 133 -2.35 0.75 0.68
C SER A 133 -3.52 0.83 1.67
N GLU A 134 -4.72 0.35 1.34
CA GLU A 134 -5.89 0.50 2.22
C GLU A 134 -6.30 -0.78 2.96
N GLU A 135 -5.98 -1.97 2.44
CA GLU A 135 -6.47 -3.25 3.01
C GLU A 135 -5.40 -4.07 3.75
N VAL A 136 -4.12 -3.92 3.38
CA VAL A 136 -2.98 -4.57 4.10
C VAL A 136 -2.52 -3.72 5.30
N TYR A 137 -2.87 -2.43 5.35
CA TYR A 137 -2.58 -1.52 6.45
C TYR A 137 -3.53 -1.64 7.67
N GLY A 138 -4.48 -2.60 7.64
CA GLY A 138 -5.39 -2.84 8.75
C GLY A 138 -4.81 -3.70 9.89
N SER A 139 -3.72 -4.45 9.68
CA SER A 139 -3.21 -5.38 10.70
C SER A 139 -1.69 -5.61 10.72
N THR A 140 -0.89 -4.72 10.16
CA THR A 140 0.55 -4.65 10.44
C THR A 140 0.92 -3.19 10.66
N GLU A 141 1.38 -2.90 11.88
CA GLU A 141 2.11 -1.72 12.34
C GLU A 141 2.54 -0.74 11.25
N LYS A 142 2.13 0.52 11.39
CA LYS A 142 2.42 1.65 10.49
C LYS A 142 3.84 1.60 9.89
N VAL A 143 3.98 1.07 8.68
CA VAL A 143 5.10 1.45 7.80
C VAL A 143 4.59 2.55 6.87
N GLY A 144 4.15 3.65 7.46
CA GLY A 144 3.52 4.77 6.77
C GLY A 144 3.82 6.05 7.53
N ALA A 145 4.77 6.82 7.02
CA ALA A 145 5.47 7.93 7.68
C ALA A 145 6.27 7.52 8.94
N PRO A 146 7.54 7.94 9.09
CA PRO A 146 8.26 7.79 10.35
C PRO A 146 7.49 8.52 11.45
N ASP A 147 7.47 7.99 12.67
CA ASP A 147 6.91 8.74 13.81
C ASP A 147 7.68 10.04 14.05
N ALA A 148 7.08 11.00 14.77
CA ALA A 148 7.68 12.31 14.98
C ALA A 148 9.08 12.23 15.63
N ILE A 149 9.32 11.22 16.47
CA ILE A 149 10.65 10.97 17.07
C ILE A 149 11.66 10.53 16.00
N SER A 150 11.27 9.62 15.10
CA SER A 150 12.12 9.16 14.01
C SER A 150 12.47 10.28 13.04
N GLN A 151 11.49 11.16 12.74
CA GLN A 151 11.73 12.36 11.92
C GLN A 151 12.68 13.35 12.63
N ALA A 152 12.50 13.56 13.94
CA ALA A 152 13.40 14.38 14.73
C ALA A 152 14.83 13.84 14.70
N GLN A 153 15.01 12.53 14.91
CA GLN A 153 16.32 11.88 14.86
C GLN A 153 16.98 11.95 13.49
N ALA A 154 16.18 11.83 12.40
CA ALA A 154 16.67 12.02 11.05
C ALA A 154 17.16 13.46 10.81
N SER A 155 16.45 14.46 11.35
CA SER A 155 16.83 15.87 11.27
C SER A 155 18.10 16.15 12.08
N VAL A 156 18.23 15.57 13.29
CA VAL A 156 19.48 15.59 14.09
C VAL A 156 20.64 15.01 13.29
N ALA A 157 20.45 13.88 12.60
CA ALA A 157 21.50 13.26 11.80
C ALA A 157 21.94 14.13 10.61
N GLN A 158 21.03 14.95 10.08
CA GLN A 158 21.29 15.88 8.98
C GLN A 158 21.88 17.23 9.45
N GLY A 159 21.88 17.48 10.76
CA GLY A 159 22.30 18.76 11.33
C GLY A 159 21.24 19.86 11.25
N GLU A 160 20.00 19.49 10.97
CA GLU A 160 18.84 20.39 10.89
C GLU A 160 18.23 20.51 12.29
N TRP A 161 18.92 21.24 13.17
CA TRP A 161 18.60 21.28 14.60
C TRP A 161 17.23 21.92 14.90
N GLU A 162 16.89 22.99 14.20
CA GLU A 162 15.62 23.69 14.35
C GLU A 162 14.44 22.82 13.87
N GLU A 163 14.63 22.05 12.80
CA GLU A 163 13.64 21.09 12.30
C GLU A 163 13.50 19.90 13.25
N ALA A 164 14.61 19.38 13.77
CA ALA A 164 14.60 18.37 14.82
C ALA A 164 13.80 18.81 16.05
N ILE A 165 13.98 20.07 16.49
CA ILE A 165 13.22 20.64 17.60
C ILE A 165 11.73 20.67 17.26
N ALA A 166 11.34 21.09 16.05
CA ALA A 166 9.94 21.10 15.63
C ALA A 166 9.30 19.70 15.69
N HIS A 167 9.99 18.67 15.20
CA HIS A 167 9.52 17.29 15.26
C HIS A 167 9.47 16.75 16.70
N TYR A 168 10.43 17.08 17.56
CA TYR A 168 10.34 16.72 18.98
C TYR A 168 9.17 17.44 19.68
N ARG A 169 8.82 18.66 19.27
CA ARG A 169 7.65 19.38 19.81
C ARG A 169 6.35 18.70 19.39
N GLU A 170 6.28 18.19 18.17
CA GLU A 170 5.17 17.35 17.70
C GLU A 170 5.09 16.05 18.52
N ALA A 171 6.20 15.34 18.69
CA ALA A 171 6.25 14.12 19.51
C ALA A 171 5.80 14.37 20.96
N ALA A 172 6.17 15.52 21.55
CA ALA A 172 5.72 15.91 22.89
C ALA A 172 4.21 16.23 22.96
N ALA A 173 3.60 16.65 21.85
CA ALA A 173 2.16 16.88 21.77
C ALA A 173 1.40 15.55 21.59
N GLU A 174 1.96 14.60 20.84
CA GLU A 174 1.39 13.27 20.63
C GLU A 174 1.40 12.42 21.90
N ASP A 175 2.51 12.42 22.65
CA ASP A 175 2.62 11.79 23.96
C ASP A 175 3.15 12.78 25.01
N PRO A 176 2.25 13.50 25.69
CA PRO A 176 2.61 14.47 26.72
C PRO A 176 3.32 13.86 27.94
N SER A 177 3.22 12.53 28.13
CA SER A 177 3.86 11.83 29.23
C SER A 177 5.28 11.35 28.89
N ASN A 178 5.67 11.42 27.62
CA ASN A 178 7.01 11.06 27.20
C ASN A 178 8.00 12.18 27.54
N ARG A 179 8.93 11.87 28.42
CA ARG A 179 10.01 12.79 28.82
C ARG A 179 10.99 13.05 27.67
N LEU A 180 11.20 12.07 26.79
CA LEU A 180 12.29 12.08 25.81
C LEU A 180 12.32 13.35 24.94
N PRO A 181 11.22 13.78 24.28
CA PRO A 181 11.29 14.92 23.38
C PRO A 181 11.70 16.22 24.08
N TRP A 182 11.22 16.44 25.31
CA TRP A 182 11.60 17.59 26.13
C TRP A 182 13.10 17.63 26.42
N VAL A 183 13.67 16.48 26.75
CA VAL A 183 15.11 16.36 27.05
C VAL A 183 15.94 16.59 25.80
N GLU A 184 15.55 16.00 24.67
CA GLU A 184 16.28 16.16 23.40
C GLU A 184 16.22 17.60 22.89
N ILE A 185 15.07 18.28 22.99
CA ILE A 185 14.98 19.71 22.63
C ILE A 185 15.93 20.54 23.49
N ALA A 186 15.90 20.35 24.81
CA ALA A 186 16.76 21.08 25.73
C ALA A 186 18.25 20.80 25.45
N LEU A 187 18.60 19.55 25.12
CA LEU A 187 19.96 19.16 24.76
C LEU A 187 20.41 19.83 23.45
N LEU A 188 19.59 19.79 22.40
CA LEU A 188 19.89 20.43 21.12
C LEU A 188 20.07 21.95 21.27
N GLN A 189 19.17 22.60 22.00
CA GLN A 189 19.28 24.04 22.27
C GLN A 189 20.58 24.39 22.99
N ARG A 190 20.95 23.61 24.01
CA ARG A 190 22.17 23.82 24.78
C ARG A 190 23.45 23.52 23.98
N GLU A 191 23.52 22.36 23.35
CA GLU A 191 24.79 21.82 22.80
C GLU A 191 24.99 22.10 21.31
N ARG A 192 23.91 22.25 20.54
CA ARG A 192 23.99 22.47 19.08
C ARG A 192 23.74 23.91 18.68
N LEU A 193 22.78 24.56 19.36
CA LEU A 193 22.45 25.97 19.11
C LEU A 193 23.17 26.93 20.06
N GLU A 194 23.91 26.41 21.05
CA GLU A 194 24.64 27.19 22.05
C GLU A 194 23.75 28.21 22.79
N ASP A 195 22.47 27.87 22.97
CA ASP A 195 21.44 28.68 23.64
C ASP A 195 20.97 27.99 24.93
N PRO A 196 21.75 28.10 26.02
CA PRO A 196 21.38 27.53 27.31
C PRO A 196 20.11 28.17 27.92
N GLN A 197 19.76 29.41 27.54
CA GLN A 197 18.54 30.07 28.01
C GLN A 197 17.30 29.44 27.37
N ALA A 198 17.32 29.14 26.07
CA ALA A 198 16.25 28.41 25.41
C ALA A 198 16.08 27.00 25.99
N SER A 199 17.20 26.34 26.31
CA SER A 199 17.20 25.04 26.99
C SER A 199 16.45 25.09 28.33
N LEU A 200 16.76 26.10 29.18
CA LEU A 200 16.04 26.31 30.43
C LEU A 200 14.55 26.58 30.20
N ALA A 201 14.21 27.42 29.23
CA ALA A 201 12.81 27.73 28.91
C ALA A 201 12.02 26.48 28.52
N THR A 202 12.62 25.58 27.71
CA THR A 202 12.01 24.29 27.37
C THR A 202 11.79 23.41 28.60
N LEU A 203 12.77 23.32 29.50
CA LEU A 203 12.65 22.52 30.72
C LEU A 203 11.61 23.11 31.70
N ASP A 204 11.51 24.43 31.80
CA ASP A 204 10.46 25.12 32.55
C ASP A 204 9.08 24.84 31.96
N GLU A 205 8.96 24.86 30.63
CA GLU A 205 7.73 24.54 29.93
C GLU A 205 7.30 23.08 30.13
N ALA A 206 8.26 22.15 30.16
CA ALA A 206 8.01 20.75 30.49
C ALA A 206 7.48 20.64 31.93
N LEU A 207 8.17 21.22 32.91
CA LEU A 207 7.77 21.21 34.32
C LEU A 207 6.39 21.86 34.54
N ALA A 208 6.10 22.96 33.86
CA ALA A 208 4.83 23.68 33.97
C ALA A 208 3.62 22.86 33.47
N ARG A 209 3.82 21.91 32.55
CA ARG A 209 2.75 20.99 32.11
C ARG A 209 2.33 20.03 33.23
N GLY A 210 3.25 19.68 34.13
CA GLY A 210 2.99 18.73 35.22
C GLY A 210 2.66 17.32 34.73
N GLY A 211 2.16 16.48 35.64
CA GLY A 211 1.80 15.08 35.33
C GLY A 211 2.99 14.11 35.22
N TRP A 212 4.20 14.60 35.48
CA TRP A 212 5.42 13.80 35.45
C TRP A 212 5.50 12.83 36.63
N ARG A 213 6.13 11.68 36.38
CA ARG A 213 6.57 10.81 37.47
C ARG A 213 7.70 11.53 38.23
N GLU A 214 7.82 11.25 39.52
CA GLU A 214 8.86 11.83 40.38
C GLU A 214 10.27 11.79 39.75
N ASN A 215 10.63 10.65 39.16
CA ASN A 215 11.92 10.48 38.50
C ASN A 215 12.12 11.40 37.28
N ASP A 216 11.06 11.67 36.53
CA ASP A 216 11.11 12.50 35.31
C ASP A 216 11.15 13.98 35.68
N GLU A 217 10.36 14.37 36.68
CA GLU A 217 10.38 15.72 37.22
C GLU A 217 11.75 16.08 37.83
N ALA A 218 12.29 15.20 38.68
CA ALA A 218 13.62 15.36 39.24
C ALA A 218 14.69 15.44 38.14
N PHE A 219 14.57 14.63 37.08
CA PHE A 219 15.49 14.65 35.95
C PHE A 219 15.53 16.04 35.27
N PHE A 220 14.37 16.66 35.03
CA PHE A 220 14.34 18.01 34.46
C PHE A 220 14.98 19.05 35.38
N ILE A 221 14.73 18.98 36.69
CA ILE A 221 15.31 19.92 37.65
C ILE A 221 16.84 19.77 37.71
N PHE A 222 17.36 18.54 37.75
CA PHE A 222 18.81 18.31 37.70
C PHE A 222 19.43 18.82 36.40
N ARG A 223 18.75 18.68 35.26
CA ARG A 223 19.25 19.25 34.00
C ARG A 223 19.32 20.79 34.05
N LYS A 224 18.33 21.44 34.67
CA LYS A 224 18.37 22.90 34.88
C LYS A 224 19.53 23.31 35.79
N ILE A 225 19.77 22.57 36.87
CA ILE A 225 20.90 22.79 37.78
C ILE A 225 22.23 22.71 37.01
N GLU A 226 22.41 21.71 36.14
CA GLU A 226 23.61 21.60 35.30
C GLU A 226 23.79 22.82 34.39
N ILE A 227 22.72 23.31 33.76
CA ILE A 227 22.79 24.48 32.88
C ILE A 227 23.15 25.75 33.67
N TYR A 228 22.56 25.92 34.87
CA TYR A 228 22.90 27.04 35.75
C TYR A 228 24.37 27.04 36.16
N GLU A 229 24.91 25.88 36.55
CA GLU A 229 26.31 25.76 36.97
C GLU A 229 27.30 25.92 35.83
N HIS A 230 27.08 25.19 34.73
CA HIS A 230 28.11 24.99 33.71
C HIS A 230 28.05 25.97 32.55
N ASP A 231 26.85 26.45 32.18
CA ASP A 231 26.69 27.28 30.98
C ASP A 231 26.43 28.75 31.35
N LEU A 232 25.69 28.99 32.43
CA LEU A 232 25.26 30.34 32.81
C LEU A 232 26.03 30.97 33.96
N ASN A 233 26.85 30.19 34.69
CA ASN A 233 27.54 30.62 35.91
C ASN A 233 26.59 31.25 36.94
N GLN A 234 25.36 30.73 37.06
CA GLN A 234 24.32 31.19 37.98
C GLN A 234 24.26 30.29 39.21
N HIS A 235 25.35 30.29 39.97
CA HIS A 235 25.57 29.36 41.07
C HIS A 235 24.47 29.39 42.12
N GLU A 236 24.02 30.59 42.50
CA GLU A 236 23.00 30.78 43.51
C GLU A 236 21.67 30.15 43.10
N LYS A 237 21.35 30.12 41.79
CA LYS A 237 20.15 29.46 41.28
C LYS A 237 20.27 27.95 41.33
N ALA A 238 21.43 27.39 40.99
CA ALA A 238 21.68 25.96 41.12
C ALA A 238 21.53 25.48 42.57
N VAL A 239 22.13 26.20 43.52
CA VAL A 239 22.01 25.93 44.96
C VAL A 239 20.56 26.03 45.43
N ALA A 240 19.82 27.06 45.01
CA ALA A 240 18.40 27.20 45.34
C ALA A 240 17.57 26.01 44.82
N GLN A 241 17.81 25.56 43.60
CA GLN A 241 17.09 24.40 43.03
C GLN A 241 17.46 23.09 43.71
N LEU A 242 18.72 22.90 44.13
CA LEU A 242 19.11 21.73 44.90
C LEU A 242 18.38 21.66 46.25
N ARG A 243 18.24 22.79 46.94
CA ARG A 243 17.43 22.88 48.17
C ARG A 243 15.96 22.56 47.89
N GLU A 244 15.40 23.08 46.80
CA GLU A 244 14.04 22.74 46.35
C GLU A 244 13.88 21.23 46.13
N VAL A 245 14.84 20.55 45.48
CA VAL A 245 14.81 19.09 45.27
C VAL A 245 14.78 18.32 46.60
N ILE A 246 15.53 18.78 47.61
CA ILE A 246 15.55 18.17 48.95
C ILE A 246 14.18 18.28 49.62
N GLU A 247 13.57 19.46 49.57
CA GLU A 247 12.26 19.72 50.15
C GLU A 247 11.13 18.98 49.40
N LYS A 248 11.22 18.96 48.07
CA LYS A 248 10.18 18.42 47.18
C LYS A 248 10.15 16.90 47.14
N PHE A 249 11.32 16.26 47.23
CA PHE A 249 11.44 14.80 47.14
C PHE A 249 12.08 14.20 48.40
N PRO A 250 11.50 14.41 49.59
CA PRO A 250 12.12 14.02 50.86
C PRO A 250 12.28 12.50 50.95
N GLN A 251 13.41 12.04 51.52
CA GLN A 251 13.72 10.62 51.72
C GLN A 251 13.82 9.81 50.41
N THR A 252 14.13 10.47 49.30
CA THR A 252 14.36 9.82 48.00
C THR A 252 15.85 9.84 47.64
N ARG A 253 16.23 9.00 46.65
CA ARG A 253 17.57 9.07 46.05
C ARG A 253 17.89 10.46 45.47
N HIS A 254 16.87 11.20 45.00
CA HIS A 254 17.04 12.52 44.42
C HIS A 254 17.43 13.54 45.49
N SER A 255 16.77 13.52 46.66
CA SER A 255 17.17 14.35 47.80
C SER A 255 18.58 14.03 48.30
N ALA A 256 18.96 12.75 48.36
CA ALA A 256 20.33 12.35 48.73
C ALA A 256 21.37 12.85 47.71
N ASN A 257 21.08 12.73 46.41
CA ASN A 257 21.94 13.25 45.35
C ASN A 257 22.06 14.78 45.40
N ALA A 258 20.97 15.48 45.71
CA ALA A 258 20.98 16.93 45.85
C ALA A 258 21.80 17.38 47.07
N MET A 259 21.66 16.70 48.21
CA MET A 259 22.51 16.94 49.40
C MET A 259 24.00 16.73 49.09
N HIS A 260 24.32 15.63 48.40
CA HIS A 260 25.70 15.36 47.97
C HIS A 260 26.23 16.47 47.07
N LYS A 261 25.44 16.89 46.07
CA LYS A 261 25.82 17.96 45.15
C LYS A 261 26.00 19.31 45.87
N LEU A 262 25.14 19.67 46.81
CA LEU A 262 25.33 20.88 47.63
C LEU A 262 26.68 20.85 48.37
N HIS A 263 27.03 19.70 48.94
CA HIS A 263 28.32 19.55 49.62
C HIS A 263 29.49 19.69 48.64
N GLU A 264 29.42 19.09 47.44
CA GLU A 264 30.44 19.26 46.39
C GLU A 264 30.64 20.74 46.00
N LEU A 265 29.55 21.51 46.07
CA LEU A 265 29.53 22.95 45.82
C LEU A 265 30.00 23.79 47.01
N GLY A 266 30.34 23.18 48.14
CA GLY A 266 30.77 23.87 49.36
C GLY A 266 29.61 24.46 50.19
N GLU A 267 28.38 24.10 49.87
CA GLU A 267 27.16 24.56 50.54
C GLU A 267 26.66 23.55 51.57
N SER A 268 26.02 24.06 52.62
CA SER A 268 25.25 23.22 53.55
C SER A 268 23.79 23.14 53.13
N ALA A 269 23.23 21.93 53.26
CA ALA A 269 21.81 21.64 53.06
C ALA A 269 20.94 22.37 54.10
#